data_AF-A0A6A2ZZN5-F1
#
_entry.id   AF-A0A6A2ZZN5-F1
#
_cell.length_a   1.000
_cell.length_b   1.000
_cell.length_c   1.000
_cell.angle_alpha   90.00
_cell.angle_beta   90.00
_cell.angle_gamma   90.00
#
_symmetry.space_group_name_H-M   'P 1'
#
loop_
_entity.id
_entity.type
_entity.pdbx_description
1 polymer ?
#
loop_
_entity_poly.entity_id
_entity_poly.type
_entity_poly.pdbx_seq_one_letter_code
_entity_poly.pdbx_strand_id
1 'polypeptide(L)'
;MHIGPNTGQLTCQTADCGSSQVECNGRGATPPAILSEFRIGSGTQDFYDISLVDGYNLPMIVEASGGSGTCLSTGCVNDLNQQCPSKLRASSGEAQTKQP
;
A
#
# COMPACT_ATOMS: atom_id res chain seq x y z
N MET A 1 -9.84 7.39 -7.97
CA MET A 1 -9.05 7.82 -9.16
C MET A 1 -9.83 8.93 -9.85
N HIS A 2 -9.15 10.02 -10.18
CA HIS A 2 -9.70 11.15 -10.92
C HIS A 2 -8.76 11.48 -12.08
N ILE A 3 -9.32 11.59 -13.29
CA ILE A 3 -8.60 12.04 -14.49
C ILE A 3 -9.09 13.44 -14.82
N GLY A 4 -8.17 14.40 -14.83
CA GLY A 4 -8.48 15.79 -15.16
C GLY A 4 -8.95 15.91 -16.62
N PRO A 5 -10.17 16.41 -16.88
CA PRO A 5 -10.78 16.36 -18.22
C PRO A 5 -10.04 17.18 -19.29
N ASN A 6 -9.23 18.15 -18.89
CA ASN A 6 -8.48 19.03 -19.80
C ASN A 6 -6.97 18.77 -19.80
N THR A 7 -6.44 18.15 -18.74
CA THR A 7 -4.99 17.92 -18.58
C THR A 7 -4.60 16.48 -18.83
N GLY A 8 -5.56 15.54 -18.78
CA GLY A 8 -5.29 14.09 -18.80
C GLY A 8 -4.54 13.60 -17.56
N GLN A 9 -4.33 14.46 -16.55
CA GLN A 9 -3.55 14.12 -15.37
C GLN A 9 -4.36 13.23 -14.42
N LEU A 10 -3.73 12.15 -13.97
CA LEU A 10 -4.30 11.21 -13.03
C LEU A 10 -3.95 11.60 -11.58
N THR A 11 -4.95 11.58 -10.70
CA THR A 11 -4.79 11.76 -9.26
C THR A 11 -5.58 10.70 -8.49
N CYS A 12 -5.08 10.31 -7.33
CA CYS A 12 -5.68 9.35 -6.43
C CYS A 12 -6.03 9.99 -5.08
N GLN A 13 -7.11 9.52 -4.45
CA GLN A 13 -7.50 9.98 -3.11
C GLN A 13 -6.59 9.37 -2.03
N THR A 14 -6.14 8.14 -2.24
CA THR A 14 -5.23 7.41 -1.36
C THR A 14 -4.06 6.89 -2.17
N ALA A 15 -2.90 6.74 -1.51
CA ALA A 15 -1.69 6.17 -2.13
C ALA A 15 -1.28 6.84 -3.46
N ASP A 16 -1.58 8.13 -3.65
CA ASP A 16 -1.16 8.87 -4.84
C ASP A 16 0.36 8.95 -4.90
N CYS A 17 0.95 8.61 -6.03
CA CYS A 17 2.40 8.68 -6.24
C CYS A 17 2.86 9.96 -6.95
N GLY A 18 1.94 10.88 -7.27
CA GLY A 18 2.20 12.21 -7.79
C GLY A 18 2.90 12.26 -9.16
N SER A 19 2.80 11.18 -9.95
CA SER A 19 3.33 11.15 -11.32
C SER A 19 2.41 11.85 -12.33
N SER A 20 1.16 12.13 -11.95
CA SER A 20 0.09 12.58 -12.84
C SER A 20 -0.22 11.61 -13.99
N GLN A 21 0.23 10.36 -13.88
CA GLN A 21 0.09 9.27 -14.85
C GLN A 21 -0.41 8.01 -14.12
N VAL A 22 -0.80 6.98 -14.88
CA VAL A 22 -1.12 5.68 -14.29
C VAL A 22 0.15 5.06 -13.67
N GLU A 23 1.28 5.18 -14.36
CA GLU A 23 2.58 4.71 -13.91
C GLU A 23 3.18 5.65 -12.85
N CYS A 24 3.72 5.08 -11.77
CA CYS A 24 4.34 5.88 -10.71
C CYS A 24 5.78 6.32 -11.00
N ASN A 25 6.42 5.82 -12.07
CA ASN A 25 7.75 6.25 -12.52
C ASN A 25 8.82 6.27 -11.41
N GLY A 26 8.83 5.23 -10.57
CA GLY A 26 9.77 5.11 -9.45
C GLY A 26 9.44 5.94 -8.21
N ARG A 27 8.32 6.66 -8.20
CA ARG A 27 7.83 7.41 -7.02
C ARG A 27 7.05 6.47 -6.08
N GLY A 28 7.21 6.69 -4.78
CA GLY A 28 6.44 5.99 -3.75
C GLY A 28 5.02 6.54 -3.60
N ALA A 29 4.16 5.75 -2.97
CA ALA A 29 2.81 6.18 -2.60
C ALA A 29 2.85 7.21 -1.46
N THR A 30 1.97 8.20 -1.51
CA THR A 30 1.76 9.13 -0.39
C THR A 30 0.88 8.44 0.68
N PRO A 31 1.32 8.36 1.95
CA PRO A 31 0.52 7.78 3.04
C PRO A 31 -0.86 8.47 3.21
N PRO A 32 -1.91 7.73 3.65
CA PRO A 32 -1.87 6.35 4.08
C PRO A 32 -1.87 5.33 2.92
N ALA A 33 -1.02 4.30 3.05
CA ALA A 33 -0.94 3.19 2.10
C ALA A 33 -0.47 1.92 2.82
N ILE A 34 -1.18 0.81 2.59
CA ILE A 34 -0.65 -0.52 2.91
C ILE A 34 0.47 -0.86 1.93
N LEU A 35 1.58 -1.41 2.41
CA LEU A 35 2.71 -1.79 1.58
C LEU A 35 2.88 -3.31 1.56
N SER A 36 3.15 -3.85 0.37
CA SER A 36 3.77 -5.17 0.24
C SER A 36 5.26 -4.97 -0.03
N GLU A 37 6.07 -5.46 0.91
CA GLU A 37 7.52 -5.28 0.88
C GLU A 37 8.17 -6.60 0.47
N PHE A 38 9.10 -6.54 -0.48
CA PHE A 38 9.79 -7.72 -1.00
C PHE A 38 11.30 -7.47 -1.01
N ARG A 39 12.05 -8.42 -0.44
CA ARG A 39 13.49 -8.52 -0.59
C ARG A 39 13.81 -9.82 -1.32
N ILE A 40 14.20 -9.70 -2.58
CA ILE A 40 14.54 -10.85 -3.42
C ILE A 40 16.00 -11.23 -3.23
N GLY A 41 16.26 -12.47 -2.85
CA GLY A 41 17.56 -12.96 -2.42
C GLY A 41 18.53 -13.31 -3.54
N SER A 42 18.14 -13.22 -4.82
CA SER A 42 18.97 -13.56 -6.00
C SER A 42 19.73 -14.90 -5.85
N GLY A 43 19.00 -16.00 -5.62
CA GLY A 43 19.57 -17.33 -5.37
C GLY A 43 19.72 -17.67 -3.88
N THR A 44 19.38 -16.73 -3.00
CA THR A 44 19.16 -16.97 -1.56
C THR A 44 17.68 -16.80 -1.20
N GLN A 45 17.35 -16.90 0.09
CA GLN A 45 15.97 -16.81 0.57
C GLN A 45 15.36 -15.43 0.30
N ASP A 46 14.13 -15.43 -0.22
CA ASP A 46 13.31 -14.23 -0.34
C ASP A 46 12.61 -13.92 1.00
N PHE A 47 12.43 -12.63 1.27
CA PHE A 47 11.63 -12.15 2.40
C PHE A 47 10.52 -11.27 1.88
N TYR A 48 9.32 -11.43 2.43
CA TYR A 48 8.18 -10.61 2.10
C TYR A 48 7.27 -10.44 3.31
N ASP A 49 6.66 -9.27 3.39
CA ASP A 49 5.72 -8.93 4.45
C ASP A 49 4.69 -7.89 3.97
N ILE A 50 3.64 -7.75 4.77
CA ILE A 50 2.67 -6.68 4.65
C ILE A 50 2.91 -5.71 5.78
N SER A 51 3.11 -4.45 5.42
CA SER A 51 3.46 -3.38 6.35
C SER A 51 2.37 -2.33 6.41
N LEU A 52 2.00 -1.99 7.64
CA LEU A 52 1.07 -0.92 7.97
C LEU A 52 1.81 0.31 8.53
N VAL A 53 3.14 0.37 8.37
CA VAL A 53 3.97 1.48 8.86
C VAL A 53 3.56 2.81 8.22
N ASP A 54 3.13 2.76 6.96
CA ASP A 54 2.62 3.91 6.20
C ASP A 54 1.08 3.98 6.20
N GLY A 55 0.42 3.27 7.09
CA GLY A 55 -1.04 3.26 7.23
C GLY A 55 -1.71 2.17 6.40
N TYR A 56 -3.00 2.35 6.15
CA TYR A 56 -3.87 1.38 5.49
C TYR A 56 -4.94 2.12 4.69
N ASN A 57 -5.12 1.71 3.43
CA ASN A 57 -6.17 2.21 2.55
C ASN A 57 -7.06 1.09 1.99
N LEU A 58 -6.54 -0.13 1.82
CA LEU A 58 -7.28 -1.29 1.29
C LEU A 58 -6.75 -2.62 1.86
N PRO A 59 -7.55 -3.71 1.84
CA PRO A 59 -7.08 -5.03 2.27
C PRO A 59 -6.10 -5.62 1.25
N MET A 60 -5.05 -6.31 1.72
CA MET A 60 -4.04 -6.92 0.87
C MET A 60 -3.53 -8.24 1.44
N ILE A 61 -3.20 -9.19 0.57
CA ILE A 61 -2.54 -10.46 0.89
C ILE A 61 -1.43 -10.73 -0.13
N VAL A 62 -0.32 -11.28 0.34
CA VAL A 62 0.76 -11.85 -0.48
C VAL A 62 0.74 -13.35 -0.26
N GLU A 63 0.50 -14.10 -1.34
CA GLU A 63 0.56 -15.56 -1.37
C GLU A 63 1.69 -16.00 -2.30
N ALA A 64 2.66 -16.70 -1.76
CA ALA A 64 3.75 -17.25 -2.55
C ALA A 64 3.26 -18.45 -3.36
N SER A 65 3.51 -18.43 -4.68
CA SER A 65 3.24 -19.54 -5.57
C SER A 65 4.55 -20.19 -6.01
N GLY A 66 4.73 -21.47 -5.71
CA GLY A 66 6.00 -22.17 -5.91
C GLY A 66 7.03 -21.87 -4.81
N GLY A 67 8.32 -21.92 -5.17
CA GLY A 67 9.41 -21.79 -4.20
C GLY A 67 9.54 -23.01 -3.28
N SER A 68 10.43 -22.92 -2.29
CA SER A 68 10.63 -23.96 -1.28
C SER A 68 10.94 -23.34 0.08
N GLY A 69 10.67 -24.07 1.16
CA GLY A 69 10.80 -23.57 2.52
C GLY A 69 9.49 -23.00 3.07
N THR A 70 9.60 -22.00 3.96
CA THR A 70 8.44 -21.39 4.63
C THR A 70 7.85 -20.29 3.75
N CYS A 71 7.01 -20.70 2.79
CA CYS A 71 6.30 -19.82 1.85
C CYS A 71 4.89 -19.50 2.37
N LEU A 72 4.76 -18.99 3.60
CA LEU A 72 3.45 -18.72 4.21
C LEU A 72 2.83 -17.44 3.66
N SER A 73 1.52 -17.42 3.48
CA SER A 73 0.81 -16.19 3.13
C SER A 73 0.91 -15.14 4.25
N THR A 74 1.02 -13.87 3.90
CA THR A 74 1.00 -12.73 4.82
C THR A 74 0.04 -11.67 4.31
N GLY A 75 -0.73 -11.05 5.21
CA GLY A 75 -1.88 -10.24 4.80
C GLY A 75 -2.51 -9.44 5.91
N CYS A 76 -3.14 -8.34 5.51
CA CYS A 76 -4.12 -7.62 6.31
C CYS A 76 -5.44 -7.60 5.52
N VAL A 77 -6.35 -8.51 5.86
CA VAL A 77 -7.62 -8.71 5.13
C VAL A 77 -8.83 -8.05 5.79
N ASN A 78 -8.66 -7.58 7.03
CA ASN A 78 -9.71 -6.87 7.76
C ASN A 78 -9.75 -5.40 7.32
N ASP A 79 -10.94 -4.85 7.12
CA ASP A 79 -11.09 -3.42 6.86
C ASP A 79 -10.78 -2.59 8.12
N LEU A 80 -9.52 -2.14 8.23
CA LEU A 80 -9.06 -1.33 9.36
C LEU A 80 -9.67 0.08 9.35
N ASN A 81 -10.19 0.56 8.22
CA ASN A 81 -10.84 1.88 8.16
C ASN A 81 -12.09 1.94 9.05
N GLN A 82 -12.82 0.83 9.19
CA GLN A 82 -13.98 0.73 10.08
C GLN A 82 -13.62 0.84 11.56
N GLN A 83 -12.40 0.42 11.92
CA GLN A 83 -11.91 0.36 13.30
C GLN A 83 -10.89 1.47 13.61
N CYS A 84 -10.59 2.32 12.63
CA CYS A 84 -9.58 3.35 12.78
C CYS A 84 -10.03 4.38 13.83
N PRO A 85 -9.24 4.62 14.90
CA PRO A 85 -9.53 5.69 15.86
C PRO A 85 -9.57 7.05 15.17
N SER A 86 -10.49 7.94 15.56
CA SER A 86 -10.67 9.26 14.94
C SER A 86 -9.38 10.08 14.83
N LYS A 87 -8.49 9.99 15.83
CA LYS A 87 -7.18 10.68 15.85
C LYS A 87 -6.16 10.18 14.82
N LEU A 88 -6.44 9.07 14.15
CA LEU A 88 -5.59 8.45 13.12
C LEU A 88 -6.29 8.41 11.75
N ARG A 89 -7.46 9.02 11.58
CA ARG A 89 -8.16 9.01 10.29
C ARG A 89 -7.66 10.14 9.40
N ALA A 90 -7.34 9.80 8.15
CA ALA A 90 -7.17 10.75 7.07
C ALA A 90 -8.45 11.56 6.86
N SER A 91 -8.33 12.73 6.21
CA SER A 91 -9.49 13.50 5.75
C SER A 91 -10.38 12.71 4.78
N SER A 92 -9.80 11.77 4.05
CA SER A 92 -10.48 10.84 3.15
C SER A 92 -11.06 9.59 3.85
N GLY A 93 -10.79 9.40 5.14
CA GLY A 93 -11.39 8.37 5.99
C GLY A 93 -10.49 7.15 6.27
N GLU A 94 -9.33 7.06 5.62
CA GLU A 94 -8.42 5.93 5.73
C GLU A 94 -7.54 5.98 6.98
N ALA A 95 -7.08 4.81 7.42
CA ALA A 95 -6.25 4.67 8.60
C ALA A 95 -4.81 5.12 8.35
N GLN A 96 -4.40 6.18 9.04
CA GLN A 96 -3.04 6.70 9.03
C GLN A 96 -2.24 6.18 10.21
N THR A 97 -0.93 6.12 10.06
CA THR A 97 -0.02 6.04 11.20
C THR A 97 0.20 7.42 11.80
N LYS A 98 0.60 7.46 13.06
CA LYS A 98 0.93 8.70 13.74
C LYS A 98 2.16 9.30 13.04
N GLN A 99 1.97 10.36 12.25
CA GLN A 99 3.10 11.11 11.68
C GLN A 99 4.01 11.57 12.84
N PRO A 100 5.35 11.42 12.70
CA PRO A 100 6.29 11.94 13.69
C PRO A 100 6.18 13.47 13.84
#